data_AF-A0A397TU67-F1
#
_entry.id   AF-A0A397TU67-F1
#
_cell.length_a   1.000
_cell.length_b   1.000
_cell.length_c   1.000
_cell.angle_alpha   90.00
_cell.angle_beta   90.00
_cell.angle_gamma   90.00
#
_symmetry.space_group_name_H-M   'P 1'
#
loop_
_entity.id
_entity.type
_entity.pdbx_description
1 polymer ?
#
loop_
_entity_poly.entity_id
_entity_poly.type
_entity_poly.pdbx_seq_one_letter_code
_entity_poly.pdbx_strand_id
1 'polypeptide(L)'
;MPPILTESKYKFWPDVINDLKRLLETDENYDVIVYVGEEPNVREFHVHSLILGCRSQYFLNLFSKNINERKDECFIFKIPNISSYTFNQILRLLFRSSRDGIYGKSFHEKCDNKGPTIIIAKIKETKKLIGGYNPLGWEDDIGSRKIGRIIKPNDAIRCFKGWGPIFGDLNGDSNDLVMTSLGHWSSSSGSYEDVGIPNQFKVEEWEVFQIKKRKV
;
A
#
# COMPACT_ATOMS: atom_id res chain seq x y z
N MET A 1 7.90 -34.18 -28.92
CA MET A 1 6.70 -33.47 -28.46
C MET A 1 7.05 -32.76 -27.16
N PRO A 2 6.77 -31.45 -27.00
CA PRO A 2 6.83 -30.84 -25.68
C PRO A 2 5.79 -31.52 -24.77
N PRO A 3 6.07 -31.69 -23.47
CA PRO A 3 5.11 -32.29 -22.55
C PRO A 3 3.85 -31.43 -22.49
N ILE A 4 2.69 -32.07 -22.68
CA ILE A 4 1.38 -31.47 -22.47
C ILE A 4 1.25 -31.23 -20.96
N LEU A 5 1.22 -29.96 -20.57
CA LEU A 5 0.90 -29.56 -19.20
C LEU A 5 -0.58 -29.90 -18.96
N THR A 6 -0.82 -31.06 -18.35
CA THR A 6 -2.12 -31.33 -17.75
C THR A 6 -2.27 -30.43 -16.53
N GLU A 7 -3.48 -29.92 -16.33
CA GLU A 7 -3.85 -28.96 -15.28
C GLU A 7 -3.81 -29.63 -13.88
N SER A 8 -2.63 -30.06 -13.47
CA SER A 8 -2.36 -30.52 -12.12
C SER A 8 -2.38 -29.34 -11.17
N LYS A 9 -3.19 -29.46 -10.12
CA LYS A 9 -3.32 -28.56 -8.96
C LYS A 9 -1.97 -28.28 -8.24
N TYR A 10 -1.05 -27.58 -8.89
CA TYR A 10 0.24 -27.23 -8.32
C TYR A 10 0.27 -25.81 -7.76
N LYS A 11 1.09 -25.62 -6.73
CA LYS A 11 1.43 -24.39 -6.01
C LYS A 11 2.15 -23.32 -6.88
N PHE A 12 1.97 -23.38 -8.20
CA PHE A 12 2.61 -22.49 -9.18
C PHE A 12 2.42 -21.01 -8.84
N TRP A 13 1.19 -20.60 -8.52
CA TRP A 13 0.90 -19.21 -8.17
C TRP A 13 1.57 -18.75 -6.86
N PRO A 14 1.48 -19.49 -5.74
CA PRO A 14 2.27 -19.20 -4.54
C PRO A 14 3.78 -19.07 -4.79
N ASP A 15 4.36 -19.94 -5.61
CA ASP A 15 5.80 -19.98 -5.86
C ASP A 15 6.23 -18.75 -6.69
N VAL A 16 5.51 -18.42 -7.76
CA VAL A 16 5.75 -17.20 -8.56
C VAL A 16 5.60 -15.94 -7.71
N ILE A 17 4.60 -15.88 -6.82
CA ILE A 17 4.43 -14.75 -5.90
C ILE A 17 5.62 -14.64 -4.94
N ASN A 18 6.14 -15.76 -4.45
CA ASN A 18 7.31 -15.76 -3.57
C ASN A 18 8.58 -15.36 -4.31
N ASP A 19 8.76 -15.76 -5.56
CA ASP A 19 9.89 -15.30 -6.39
C ASP A 19 9.82 -13.79 -6.67
N LEU A 20 8.64 -13.24 -6.96
CA LEU A 20 8.45 -11.79 -7.14
C LEU A 20 8.65 -11.00 -5.83
N LYS A 21 8.24 -11.58 -4.69
CA LYS A 21 8.56 -11.00 -3.37
C LYS A 21 10.05 -11.01 -3.11
N ARG A 22 10.75 -12.12 -3.43
CA ARG A 22 12.20 -12.20 -3.31
C ARG A 22 12.83 -11.08 -4.12
N LEU A 23 12.49 -10.94 -5.40
CA LEU A 23 12.98 -9.83 -6.24
C LEU A 23 12.73 -8.46 -5.58
N LEU A 24 11.52 -8.18 -5.09
CA LEU A 24 11.24 -6.91 -4.41
C LEU A 24 12.09 -6.65 -3.15
N GLU A 25 12.40 -7.70 -2.39
CA GLU A 25 13.02 -7.56 -1.07
C GLU A 25 14.53 -7.77 -1.08
N THR A 26 15.08 -8.42 -2.12
CA THR A 26 16.51 -8.67 -2.27
C THR A 26 17.21 -7.53 -2.97
N ASP A 27 18.45 -7.30 -2.55
CA ASP A 27 19.38 -6.40 -3.22
C ASP A 27 20.16 -7.10 -4.35
N GLU A 28 19.52 -8.07 -5.01
CA GLU A 28 20.12 -8.95 -6.01
C GLU A 28 19.46 -8.75 -7.37
N ASN A 29 20.22 -8.90 -8.46
CA ASN A 29 19.75 -8.79 -9.84
C ASN A 29 18.98 -7.48 -10.14
N TYR A 30 19.30 -6.41 -9.42
CA TYR A 30 18.73 -5.10 -9.69
C TYR A 30 19.24 -4.59 -11.03
N ASP A 31 18.41 -3.83 -11.73
CA ASP A 31 18.74 -3.16 -13.00
C ASP A 31 18.43 -1.66 -12.94
N VAL A 32 18.09 -1.15 -11.75
CA VAL A 32 17.84 0.27 -11.48
C VAL A 32 18.48 0.67 -10.16
N ILE A 33 19.27 1.75 -10.18
CA ILE A 33 19.81 2.43 -9.01
C ILE A 33 19.12 3.79 -8.88
N VAL A 34 18.54 4.07 -7.72
CA VAL A 34 17.87 5.35 -7.44
C VAL A 34 18.49 6.00 -6.21
N TYR A 35 19.04 7.21 -6.40
CA TYR A 35 19.48 8.07 -5.30
C TYR A 35 18.33 8.98 -4.88
N VAL A 36 17.91 8.89 -3.62
CA VAL A 36 16.71 9.55 -3.11
C VAL A 36 17.06 10.47 -1.95
N GLY A 37 16.52 11.69 -1.98
CA GLY A 37 16.74 12.73 -0.98
C GLY A 37 17.77 13.77 -1.41
N GLU A 38 17.95 14.76 -0.55
CA GLU A 38 18.92 15.85 -0.73
C GLU A 38 20.09 15.69 0.24
N GLU A 39 21.27 16.19 -0.14
CA GLU A 39 22.45 16.21 0.70
C GLU A 39 22.16 16.91 2.04
N PRO A 40 22.64 16.38 3.19
CA PRO A 40 23.50 15.20 3.36
C PRO A 40 22.75 13.86 3.49
N ASN A 41 21.43 13.85 3.27
CA ASN A 41 20.54 12.72 3.56
C ASN A 41 20.16 11.90 2.32
N VAL A 42 21.07 11.80 1.34
CA VAL A 42 20.86 10.98 0.14
C VAL A 42 20.98 9.50 0.53
N ARG A 43 20.04 8.67 0.04
CA ARG A 43 20.13 7.21 0.14
C ARG A 43 20.04 6.56 -1.22
N GLU A 44 20.84 5.52 -1.40
CA GLU A 44 20.84 4.67 -2.58
C GLU A 44 19.85 3.52 -2.42
N PHE A 45 19.11 3.21 -3.49
CA PHE A 45 18.17 2.12 -3.58
C PHE A 45 18.44 1.32 -4.85
N HIS A 46 18.57 0.01 -4.67
CA HIS A 46 18.65 -0.95 -5.75
C HIS A 46 17.28 -1.60 -5.94
N VAL A 47 16.72 -1.47 -7.15
CA VAL A 47 15.35 -1.90 -7.46
C VAL A 47 15.28 -2.48 -8.87
N HIS A 48 14.16 -3.14 -9.17
CA HIS A 48 13.94 -3.82 -10.45
C HIS A 48 12.97 -3.02 -11.33
N SER A 49 13.37 -2.73 -12.57
CA SER A 49 12.59 -1.95 -13.54
C SER A 49 11.21 -2.57 -13.80
N LEU A 50 11.13 -3.90 -13.89
CA LEU A 50 9.87 -4.65 -14.02
C LEU A 50 8.91 -4.36 -12.86
N ILE A 51 9.42 -4.43 -11.63
CA ILE A 51 8.62 -4.23 -10.43
C ILE A 51 8.18 -2.77 -10.32
N LEU A 52 9.11 -1.83 -10.52
CA LEU A 52 8.84 -0.40 -10.40
C LEU A 52 7.90 0.10 -11.50
N GLY A 53 8.07 -0.41 -12.73
CA GLY A 53 7.20 -0.12 -13.87
C GLY A 53 5.78 -0.66 -13.69
N CYS A 54 5.61 -1.88 -13.17
CA CYS A 54 4.29 -2.41 -12.82
C CYS A 54 3.58 -1.61 -11.72
N ARG A 55 4.33 -0.93 -10.85
CA ARG A 55 3.77 -0.14 -9.73
C ARG A 55 3.56 1.33 -10.07
N SER A 56 4.23 1.83 -11.11
CA SER A 56 4.22 3.25 -11.45
C SER A 56 4.34 3.45 -12.95
N GLN A 57 3.27 3.99 -13.54
CA GLN A 57 3.28 4.41 -14.94
C GLN A 57 4.34 5.49 -15.21
N TYR A 58 4.63 6.32 -14.21
CA TYR A 58 5.73 7.29 -14.30
C TYR A 58 7.08 6.59 -14.54
N PHE A 59 7.41 5.59 -13.73
CA PHE A 59 8.66 4.85 -13.89
C PHE A 59 8.66 3.99 -15.15
N LEU A 60 7.54 3.36 -15.51
CA LEU A 60 7.41 2.62 -16.76
C LEU A 60 7.76 3.51 -17.97
N ASN A 61 7.15 4.69 -18.04
CA ASN A 61 7.43 5.67 -19.09
C ASN A 61 8.87 6.20 -19.03
N LEU A 62 9.42 6.38 -17.83
CA LEU A 62 10.80 6.83 -17.62
C LEU A 62 11.80 5.80 -18.18
N PHE A 63 11.65 4.51 -17.83
CA PHE A 63 12.52 3.45 -18.36
C PHE A 63 12.42 3.33 -19.89
N SER A 64 11.20 3.43 -20.45
CA SER A 64 11.03 3.40 -21.91
C SER A 64 11.74 4.55 -22.62
N LYS A 65 11.76 5.74 -22.02
CA LYS A 65 12.45 6.92 -22.58
C LYS A 65 13.97 6.81 -22.48
N ASN A 66 14.47 6.24 -21.38
CA ASN A 66 15.90 6.21 -21.07
C ASN A 66 16.55 4.83 -21.36
N ILE A 67 15.94 3.99 -22.20
CA ILE A 67 16.39 2.60 -22.43
C ILE A 67 17.84 2.50 -22.93
N ASN A 68 18.32 3.54 -23.62
CA ASN A 68 19.68 3.62 -24.17
C ASN A 68 20.68 4.34 -23.24
N GLU A 69 20.24 4.83 -22.08
CA GLU A 69 21.05 5.64 -21.15
C GLU A 69 21.49 4.84 -19.90
N ARG A 70 21.56 3.51 -20.03
CA ARG A 70 22.01 2.62 -18.96
C ARG A 70 23.52 2.73 -18.76
N LYS A 71 23.97 2.71 -17.51
CA LYS A 71 25.37 2.59 -17.12
C LYS A 71 25.58 1.27 -16.41
N ASP A 72 26.57 0.49 -16.83
CA ASP A 72 26.85 -0.84 -16.28
C ASP A 72 25.57 -1.72 -16.22
N GLU A 73 24.80 -1.69 -17.31
CA GLU A 73 23.49 -2.34 -17.44
C GLU A 73 22.42 -1.86 -16.43
N CYS A 74 22.64 -0.78 -15.70
CA CYS A 74 21.67 -0.21 -14.75
C CYS A 74 21.10 1.11 -15.26
N PHE A 75 19.80 1.33 -15.05
CA PHE A 75 19.25 2.68 -15.07
C PHE A 75 19.69 3.43 -13.80
N ILE A 76 20.15 4.68 -13.94
CA ILE A 76 20.56 5.49 -12.78
C ILE A 76 19.71 6.75 -12.71
N PHE A 77 19.00 6.92 -11.60
CA PHE A 77 18.12 8.08 -11.37
C PHE A 77 18.43 8.79 -10.07
N LYS A 78 18.16 10.10 -10.03
CA LYS A 78 18.22 10.94 -8.83
C LYS A 78 16.86 11.57 -8.57
N ILE A 79 16.36 11.45 -7.34
CA ILE A 79 15.04 11.94 -6.90
C ILE A 79 15.24 12.75 -5.60
N PRO A 80 15.62 14.04 -5.70
CA PRO A 80 15.95 14.84 -4.52
C PRO A 80 14.72 15.16 -3.65
N ASN A 81 13.58 15.45 -4.27
CA ASN A 81 12.38 15.99 -3.60
C ASN A 81 11.51 14.92 -2.90
N ILE A 82 12.03 13.71 -2.68
CA ILE A 82 11.33 12.64 -1.98
C ILE A 82 12.25 12.14 -0.87
N SER A 83 11.73 11.96 0.34
CA SER A 83 12.51 11.35 1.41
C SER A 83 12.75 9.86 1.13
N SER A 84 13.91 9.35 1.51
CA SER A 84 14.21 7.91 1.41
C SER A 84 13.18 7.03 2.13
N TYR A 85 12.59 7.52 3.23
CA TYR A 85 11.48 6.85 3.90
C TYR A 85 10.23 6.76 3.02
N THR A 86 9.83 7.86 2.38
CA THR A 86 8.68 7.91 1.46
C THR A 86 8.88 7.00 0.26
N PHE A 87 10.07 7.01 -0.35
CA PHE A 87 10.38 6.15 -1.49
C PHE A 87 10.30 4.66 -1.12
N ASN A 88 10.81 4.27 0.05
CA ASN A 88 10.67 2.90 0.54
C ASN A 88 9.21 2.48 0.74
N GLN A 89 8.31 3.41 1.11
CA GLN A 89 6.87 3.10 1.15
C GLN A 89 6.30 2.89 -0.25
N ILE A 90 6.69 3.68 -1.25
CA ILE A 90 6.25 3.53 -2.65
C ILE A 90 6.59 2.13 -3.18
N LEU A 91 7.78 1.60 -2.85
CA LEU A 91 8.18 0.24 -3.23
C LEU A 91 7.25 -0.83 -2.63
N ARG A 92 6.58 -0.52 -1.52
CA ARG A 92 5.74 -1.43 -0.74
C ARG A 92 4.24 -1.20 -0.91
N LEU A 93 3.82 -0.65 -2.05
CA LEU A 93 2.43 -0.61 -2.45
C LEU A 93 1.84 -2.03 -2.47
N LEU A 94 0.87 -2.28 -1.59
CA LEU A 94 0.13 -3.54 -1.49
C LEU A 94 -1.10 -3.53 -2.41
N PHE A 95 -1.84 -2.42 -2.40
CA PHE A 95 -3.15 -2.30 -3.03
C PHE A 95 -3.32 -0.93 -3.70
N ARG A 96 -3.94 -0.89 -4.87
CA ARG A 96 -4.40 0.32 -5.58
C ARG A 96 -5.78 0.06 -6.17
N SER A 97 -6.76 0.90 -5.85
CA SER A 97 -8.16 0.63 -6.21
C SER A 97 -8.45 0.63 -7.71
N SER A 98 -7.77 1.49 -8.49
CA SER A 98 -7.88 1.48 -9.95
C SER A 98 -7.32 0.22 -10.61
N ARG A 99 -6.45 -0.52 -9.91
CA ARG A 99 -5.83 -1.77 -10.38
C ARG A 99 -6.52 -3.01 -9.84
N ASP A 100 -6.79 -3.01 -8.53
CA ASP A 100 -7.20 -4.21 -7.77
C ASP A 100 -8.71 -4.26 -7.51
N GLY A 101 -9.44 -3.18 -7.84
CA GLY A 101 -10.88 -3.04 -7.67
C GLY A 101 -11.25 -2.21 -6.44
N ILE A 102 -12.56 -1.97 -6.26
CA ILE A 102 -13.09 -1.05 -5.22
C ILE A 102 -13.74 -1.77 -4.03
N TYR A 103 -13.80 -3.10 -4.06
CA TYR A 103 -14.51 -3.90 -3.06
C TYR A 103 -13.60 -4.30 -1.91
N GLY A 104 -14.16 -4.43 -0.70
CA GLY A 104 -13.41 -4.84 0.49
C GLY A 104 -12.80 -6.24 0.35
N LYS A 105 -13.41 -7.13 -0.44
CA LYS A 105 -12.83 -8.43 -0.78
C LYS A 105 -11.46 -8.29 -1.45
N SER A 106 -11.32 -7.42 -2.44
CA SER A 106 -10.03 -7.19 -3.13
C SER A 106 -8.97 -6.64 -2.17
N PHE A 107 -9.39 -5.80 -1.22
CA PHE A 107 -8.51 -5.27 -0.19
C PHE A 107 -7.94 -6.38 0.70
N HIS A 108 -8.79 -7.26 1.23
CA HIS A 108 -8.36 -8.38 2.07
C HIS A 108 -7.41 -9.35 1.35
N GLU A 109 -7.69 -9.68 0.09
CA GLU A 109 -6.82 -10.53 -0.73
C GLU A 109 -5.37 -10.01 -0.83
N LYS A 110 -5.18 -8.69 -0.73
CA LYS A 110 -3.86 -8.04 -0.84
C LYS A 110 -3.24 -7.66 0.51
N CYS A 111 -4.06 -7.24 1.47
CA CYS A 111 -3.60 -6.53 2.67
C CYS A 111 -3.56 -7.41 3.92
N ASP A 112 -4.21 -8.57 3.92
CA ASP A 112 -4.24 -9.43 5.09
C ASP A 112 -2.85 -10.02 5.39
N ASN A 113 -2.53 -10.14 6.69
CA ASN A 113 -1.27 -10.68 7.20
C ASN A 113 -0.01 -9.95 6.68
N LYS A 114 -0.14 -8.68 6.25
CA LYS A 114 1.01 -7.86 5.80
C LYS A 114 1.66 -7.07 6.94
N GLY A 115 1.12 -7.15 8.16
CA GLY A 115 1.58 -6.34 9.29
C GLY A 115 1.24 -4.86 9.10
N PRO A 116 2.04 -3.93 9.63
CA PRO A 116 1.70 -2.51 9.65
C PRO A 116 1.47 -1.92 8.25
N THR A 117 0.42 -1.12 8.08
CA THR A 117 0.10 -0.46 6.80
C THR A 117 -0.35 0.99 6.98
N ILE A 118 -0.07 1.85 6.00
CA ILE A 118 -0.73 3.15 5.84
C ILE A 118 -1.68 3.08 4.64
N ILE A 119 -2.84 3.71 4.79
CA ILE A 119 -3.86 3.82 3.76
C ILE A 119 -4.03 5.29 3.41
N ILE A 120 -4.10 5.60 2.12
CA ILE A 120 -4.33 6.95 1.61
C ILE A 120 -5.45 6.88 0.57
N ALA A 121 -6.49 7.67 0.74
CA ALA A 121 -7.63 7.80 -0.16
C ALA A 121 -7.81 9.25 -0.60
N LYS A 122 -8.15 9.46 -1.87
CA LYS A 122 -8.42 10.78 -2.44
C LYS A 122 -9.91 10.98 -2.64
N ILE A 123 -10.50 11.94 -1.93
CA ILE A 123 -11.92 12.28 -2.06
C ILE A 123 -12.18 12.89 -3.44
N LYS A 124 -13.20 12.42 -4.15
CA LYS A 124 -13.47 12.83 -5.54
C LYS A 124 -13.88 14.29 -5.65
N GLU A 125 -14.75 14.75 -4.76
CA GLU A 125 -15.36 16.08 -4.78
C GLU A 125 -14.39 17.16 -4.31
N THR A 126 -13.68 16.92 -3.19
CA THR A 126 -12.81 17.92 -2.57
C THR A 126 -11.34 17.78 -2.97
N LYS A 127 -10.96 16.67 -3.60
CA LYS A 127 -9.56 16.28 -3.89
C LYS A 127 -8.66 16.14 -2.66
N LYS A 128 -9.22 16.22 -1.46
CA LYS A 128 -8.51 16.05 -0.19
C LYS A 128 -8.01 14.62 -0.05
N LEU A 129 -6.79 14.48 0.47
CA LEU A 129 -6.23 13.20 0.87
C LEU A 129 -6.60 12.92 2.32
N ILE A 130 -7.14 11.73 2.56
CA ILE A 130 -7.48 11.18 3.87
C ILE A 130 -6.84 9.82 4.03
N GLY A 131 -6.75 9.29 5.24
CA GLY A 131 -6.07 8.02 5.44
C GLY A 131 -6.00 7.61 6.90
N GLY A 132 -5.36 6.47 7.12
CA GLY A 132 -5.15 5.94 8.46
C GLY A 132 -3.95 5.00 8.49
N TYR A 133 -3.32 4.92 9.66
CA TYR A 133 -2.21 4.01 9.92
C TYR A 133 -2.69 2.86 10.82
N ASN A 134 -2.54 1.63 10.34
CA ASN A 134 -2.78 0.43 11.12
C ASN A 134 -1.42 -0.20 11.51
N PRO A 135 -0.99 -0.13 12.79
CA PRO A 135 0.27 -0.72 13.27
C PRO A 135 0.22 -2.23 13.52
N LEU A 136 -0.95 -2.85 13.42
CA LEU A 136 -1.20 -4.25 13.75
C LEU A 136 -1.28 -5.11 12.49
N GLY A 137 -1.84 -4.56 11.40
CA GLY A 137 -2.17 -5.29 10.19
C GLY A 137 -3.64 -5.69 10.15
N TRP A 138 -4.04 -6.35 9.07
CA TRP A 138 -5.42 -6.77 8.80
C TRP A 138 -5.49 -8.28 8.98
N GLU A 139 -5.97 -8.72 10.13
CA GLU A 139 -6.14 -10.14 10.46
C GLU A 139 -7.55 -10.29 11.04
N ASP A 140 -8.25 -11.37 10.70
CA ASP A 140 -9.53 -11.68 11.31
C ASP A 140 -9.30 -11.83 12.83
N ASP A 141 -10.07 -11.09 13.64
CA ASP A 141 -10.01 -11.03 15.10
C ASP A 141 -8.86 -10.19 15.71
N ILE A 142 -8.83 -8.89 15.37
CA ILE A 142 -8.07 -7.88 16.14
C ILE A 142 -8.81 -7.59 17.45
N GLY A 143 -8.88 -8.57 18.34
CA GLY A 143 -9.27 -8.34 19.73
C GLY A 143 -8.34 -7.30 20.36
N SER A 144 -8.86 -6.09 20.58
CA SER A 144 -8.43 -5.11 21.58
C SER A 144 -6.90 -4.90 21.74
N ARG A 145 -6.17 -4.63 20.65
CA ARG A 145 -4.74 -4.24 20.78
C ARG A 145 -4.64 -2.72 20.79
N LYS A 146 -4.26 -2.17 21.94
CA LYS A 146 -4.11 -0.72 22.19
C LYS A 146 -3.19 -0.06 21.16
N ILE A 147 -3.71 0.95 20.49
CA ILE A 147 -2.95 1.87 19.64
C ILE A 147 -2.92 3.24 20.36
N GLY A 148 -1.79 3.94 20.31
CA GLY A 148 -1.62 5.25 20.98
C GLY A 148 -2.34 6.39 20.24
N ARG A 149 -2.75 7.42 21.02
CA ARG A 149 -3.57 8.61 20.63
C ARG A 149 -5.04 8.32 20.30
N ILE A 150 -5.70 7.46 21.07
CA ILE A 150 -7.10 7.09 20.83
C ILE A 150 -7.89 7.17 22.13
N ILE A 151 -9.06 7.84 22.07
CA ILE A 151 -9.97 8.00 23.21
C ILE A 151 -10.55 6.64 23.64
N LYS A 152 -10.87 5.77 22.67
CA LYS A 152 -11.34 4.38 22.86
C LYS A 152 -10.47 3.38 22.11
N PRO A 153 -9.33 2.94 22.67
CA PRO A 153 -8.33 2.16 21.94
C PRO A 153 -8.79 0.76 21.48
N ASN A 154 -9.85 0.21 22.08
CA ASN A 154 -10.39 -1.10 21.69
C ASN A 154 -11.22 -1.05 20.40
N ASP A 155 -11.68 0.14 20.01
CA ASP A 155 -12.56 0.33 18.85
C ASP A 155 -11.88 1.15 17.75
N ALA A 156 -10.58 1.42 17.88
CA ALA A 156 -9.86 2.34 17.03
C ALA A 156 -9.65 1.84 15.59
N ILE A 157 -9.49 0.53 15.43
CA ILE A 157 -9.29 -0.12 14.14
C ILE A 157 -10.07 -1.43 14.17
N ARG A 158 -10.88 -1.66 13.14
CA ARG A 158 -11.65 -2.88 12.98
C ARG A 158 -11.35 -3.55 11.65
N CYS A 159 -11.54 -4.85 11.63
CA CYS A 159 -11.33 -5.70 10.46
C CYS A 159 -12.54 -6.63 10.35
N PHE A 160 -13.47 -6.31 9.46
CA PHE A 160 -14.62 -7.18 9.17
C PHE A 160 -14.44 -7.85 7.83
N LYS A 161 -14.70 -9.15 7.77
CA LYS A 161 -14.59 -9.92 6.55
C LYS A 161 -15.33 -9.27 5.38
N GLY A 162 -14.58 -8.92 4.35
CA GLY A 162 -15.09 -8.38 3.10
C GLY A 162 -15.42 -6.89 3.13
N TRP A 163 -15.26 -6.21 4.26
CA TRP A 163 -15.25 -4.74 4.31
C TRP A 163 -13.85 -4.23 3.95
N GLY A 164 -13.72 -2.93 3.74
CA GLY A 164 -12.41 -2.32 3.56
C GLY A 164 -11.82 -1.87 4.89
N PRO A 165 -10.94 -0.86 4.86
CA PRO A 165 -10.36 -0.33 6.09
C PRO A 165 -11.39 0.37 6.97
N ILE A 166 -11.25 0.16 8.27
CA ILE A 166 -12.11 0.76 9.30
C ILE A 166 -11.24 1.35 10.41
N PHE A 167 -11.36 2.65 10.60
CA PHE A 167 -10.74 3.43 11.66
C PHE A 167 -11.86 4.08 12.51
N GLY A 168 -11.93 3.70 13.78
CA GLY A 168 -12.94 4.12 14.76
C GLY A 168 -14.08 3.11 14.98
N ASP A 169 -14.98 3.45 15.90
CA ASP A 169 -16.05 2.57 16.37
C ASP A 169 -17.29 2.68 15.48
N LEU A 170 -17.83 1.53 15.07
CA LEU A 170 -19.12 1.49 14.36
C LEU A 170 -20.32 1.67 15.30
N ASN A 171 -20.12 1.52 16.61
CA ASN A 171 -21.16 1.76 17.59
C ASN A 171 -21.21 3.25 17.95
N GLY A 172 -22.36 3.89 17.70
CA GLY A 172 -22.58 5.29 18.07
C GLY A 172 -21.89 6.31 17.15
N ASP A 173 -21.81 6.03 15.85
CA ASP A 173 -21.45 7.01 14.80
C ASP A 173 -20.08 7.67 15.03
N SER A 174 -19.07 6.89 15.40
CA SER A 174 -17.75 7.42 15.79
C SER A 174 -16.59 6.82 15.00
N ASN A 175 -16.83 6.50 13.73
CA ASN A 175 -15.82 6.04 12.78
C ASN A 175 -15.21 7.19 11.97
N ASP A 176 -13.91 7.40 12.06
CA ASP A 176 -13.21 8.40 11.24
C ASP A 176 -13.25 8.06 9.76
N LEU A 177 -13.12 6.77 9.46
CA LEU A 177 -13.03 6.31 8.09
C LEU A 177 -13.47 4.86 8.02
N VAL A 178 -14.55 4.60 7.30
CA VAL A 178 -15.03 3.25 7.05
C VAL A 178 -15.27 3.06 5.57
N MET A 179 -14.86 1.90 5.06
CA MET A 179 -15.24 1.42 3.75
C MET A 179 -16.07 0.15 3.88
N THR A 180 -17.29 0.16 3.36
CA THR A 180 -18.17 -1.01 3.36
C THR A 180 -17.69 -2.07 2.37
N SER A 181 -18.28 -3.25 2.40
CA SER A 181 -17.96 -4.32 1.45
C SER A 181 -18.20 -3.97 -0.01
N LEU A 182 -19.14 -3.07 -0.27
CA LEU A 182 -19.47 -2.56 -1.60
C LEU A 182 -18.58 -1.39 -2.06
N GLY A 183 -17.61 -0.98 -1.24
CA GLY A 183 -16.71 0.12 -1.56
C GLY A 183 -17.31 1.52 -1.30
N HIS A 184 -18.37 1.61 -0.50
CA HIS A 184 -18.89 2.91 -0.06
C HIS A 184 -18.07 3.44 1.11
N TRP A 185 -17.71 4.72 1.03
CA TRP A 185 -16.89 5.40 2.04
C TRP A 185 -17.72 6.38 2.86
N SER A 186 -17.49 6.35 4.17
CA SER A 186 -18.12 7.27 5.10
C SER A 186 -17.22 7.61 6.28
N SER A 187 -17.59 8.69 6.95
CA SER A 187 -16.97 9.20 8.18
C SER A 187 -18.08 9.67 9.11
N SER A 188 -17.85 9.58 10.41
CA SER A 188 -18.71 10.17 11.42
C SER A 188 -17.83 10.51 12.61
N SER A 189 -17.63 11.82 12.82
CA SER A 189 -16.72 12.33 13.83
C SER A 189 -17.31 12.16 15.24
N GLY A 190 -16.85 11.12 15.93
CA GLY A 190 -17.19 10.88 17.34
C GLY A 190 -16.04 10.32 18.18
N SER A 191 -15.03 9.70 17.56
CA SER A 191 -13.88 9.10 18.27
C SER A 191 -12.59 9.92 18.15
N TYR A 192 -12.53 10.87 17.22
CA TYR A 192 -11.38 11.74 16.94
C TYR A 192 -11.85 13.15 16.55
N GLU A 193 -10.90 14.09 16.44
CA GLU A 193 -11.18 15.49 16.07
C GLU A 193 -11.76 15.60 14.65
N ASP A 194 -12.79 16.45 14.48
CA ASP A 194 -13.34 16.73 13.16
C ASP A 194 -12.33 17.51 12.32
N VAL A 195 -11.67 16.79 11.40
CA VAL A 195 -10.73 17.37 10.45
C VAL A 195 -11.42 17.79 9.15
N GLY A 196 -12.76 17.82 9.08
CA GLY A 196 -13.54 18.20 7.91
C GLY A 196 -13.55 17.11 6.83
N ILE A 197 -13.86 15.87 7.22
CA ILE A 197 -14.16 14.78 6.27
C ILE A 197 -15.69 14.73 6.10
N PRO A 198 -16.23 14.70 4.87
CA PRO A 198 -17.69 14.56 4.67
C PRO A 198 -18.21 13.25 5.24
N ASN A 199 -19.47 13.22 5.69
CA ASN A 199 -20.05 12.01 6.28
C ASN A 199 -20.18 10.85 5.28
N GLN A 200 -20.52 11.16 4.02
CA GLN A 200 -20.54 10.23 2.90
C GLN A 200 -19.84 10.87 1.71
N PHE A 201 -18.99 10.11 1.04
CA PHE A 201 -18.20 10.64 -0.07
C PHE A 201 -17.79 9.55 -1.05
N LYS A 202 -17.37 9.98 -2.24
CA LYS A 202 -16.77 9.10 -3.24
C LYS A 202 -15.27 9.23 -3.17
N VAL A 203 -14.59 8.10 -3.34
CA VAL A 203 -13.14 8.06 -3.48
C VAL A 203 -12.79 7.90 -4.95
N GLU A 204 -11.88 8.75 -5.44
CA GLU A 204 -11.35 8.69 -6.81
C GLU A 204 -10.27 7.61 -6.94
N GLU A 205 -9.41 7.49 -5.94
CA GLU A 205 -8.35 6.49 -5.85
C GLU A 205 -8.00 6.26 -4.38
N TRP A 206 -7.63 5.04 -4.02
CA TRP A 206 -6.99 4.76 -2.74
C TRP A 206 -5.93 3.68 -2.84
N GLU A 207 -4.92 3.83 -2.01
CA GLU A 207 -3.71 3.02 -2.01
C GLU A 207 -3.36 2.57 -0.59
N VAL A 208 -2.80 1.36 -0.48
CA VAL A 208 -2.34 0.77 0.79
C VAL A 208 -0.87 0.43 0.66
N PHE A 209 -0.06 0.87 1.62
CA PHE A 209 1.37 0.64 1.63
C PHE A 209 1.79 -0.09 2.90
N GLN A 210 2.65 -1.10 2.76
CA GLN A 210 3.23 -1.82 3.90
C GLN A 210 4.36 -1.01 4.53
N ILE A 211 4.32 -0.85 5.86
CA ILE A 211 5.37 -0.18 6.64
C ILE A 211 6.25 -1.24 7.32
N LYS A 212 7.58 -1.22 7.09
CA LYS A 212 8.52 -1.91 8.02
C LYS A 212 8.81 -0.98 9.18
N LYS A 213 8.52 -1.43 10.40
CA LYS A 213 8.94 -0.74 11.62
C LYS A 213 10.47 -0.61 11.58
N ARG A 214 10.98 0.58 11.91
CA ARG A 214 12.41 0.78 12.11
C ARG A 214 12.83 -0.13 13.27
N LYS A 215 13.80 -1.03 13.03
CA LYS A 215 14.48 -1.71 14.14
C LYS A 215 15.24 -0.60 14.88
N VAL A 216 14.82 -0.32 16.11
CA VAL A 216 15.53 0.54 17.04
C VAL A 216 16.76 -0.21 17.52
#